data_AF-A0A919MCY0-F1
#
_entry.id   AF-A0A919MCY0-F1
#
_cell.length_a   1.000
_cell.length_b   1.000
_cell.length_c   1.000
_cell.angle_alpha   90.00
_cell.angle_beta   90.00
_cell.angle_gamma   90.00
#
_symmetry.space_group_name_H-M   'P 1'
#
loop_
_entity.id
_entity.type
_entity.pdbx_description
1 polymer ?
#
loop_
_entity_poly.entity_id
_entity_poly.type
_entity_poly.pdbx_seq_one_letter_code
_entity_poly.pdbx_strand_id
1 'polypeptide(L)'
;MEHIPFTLADPDRYLPIERVTAGGTSYTVDDLPTDWRRSQFRVWTMYSPAAGLGATEGWKVHVSAAYDRAQSVLETAAAEFFALGVPFKHLSNSLFFRWQHHKQGHRPQSGKFIAAYPPDVRTARRLMDRLAVVLADERGPHILGDRRYRRSPVVAYRYGAFDDRSRVRPDGLREGQVRDGHGRYVADQRGVTFILPDGITDPFAAAPAVIRRGSALCGELAWRNARGI
;
A
#
# COMPACT_ATOMS: atom_id res chain seq x y z
N MET A 1 20.67 -11.50 13.09
CA MET A 1 19.47 -10.80 13.64
C MET A 1 18.18 -11.21 12.90
N GLU A 2 18.14 -12.39 12.28
CA GLU A 2 17.05 -12.86 11.40
C GLU A 2 15.84 -13.42 12.19
N HIS A 3 16.00 -13.65 13.49
CA HIS A 3 15.02 -14.36 14.31
C HIS A 3 14.04 -13.46 15.09
N ILE A 4 14.23 -12.13 15.10
CA ILE A 4 13.37 -11.18 15.85
C ILE A 4 11.85 -11.34 15.55
N PRO A 5 11.39 -11.48 14.29
CA PRO A 5 9.96 -11.70 14.05
C PRO A 5 9.46 -12.99 14.69
N PHE A 6 10.33 -13.98 14.85
CA PHE A 6 9.97 -15.29 15.39
C PHE A 6 9.89 -15.31 16.92
N THR A 7 10.61 -14.41 17.60
CA THR A 7 10.57 -14.26 19.07
C THR A 7 9.40 -13.39 19.56
N LEU A 8 8.72 -12.70 18.66
CA LEU A 8 7.55 -11.86 18.99
C LEU A 8 6.24 -12.66 18.99
N ALA A 9 6.22 -13.81 18.32
CA ALA A 9 5.01 -14.61 18.15
C ALA A 9 4.67 -15.48 19.36
N ASP A 10 5.70 -15.97 20.04
CA ASP A 10 5.58 -16.84 21.20
C ASP A 10 6.83 -16.67 22.09
N PRO A 11 6.67 -16.60 23.41
CA PRO A 11 7.79 -16.38 24.33
C PRO A 11 8.76 -17.56 24.40
N ASP A 12 8.27 -18.78 24.14
CA ASP A 12 9.01 -20.03 24.34
C ASP A 12 9.44 -20.69 23.02
N ARG A 13 8.86 -20.27 21.89
CA ARG A 13 9.07 -20.90 20.58
C ARG A 13 9.28 -19.89 19.47
N TYR A 14 10.13 -20.25 18.51
CA TYR A 14 10.21 -19.53 17.24
C TYR A 14 8.97 -19.84 16.39
N LEU A 15 8.00 -18.92 16.39
CA LEU A 15 6.83 -19.00 15.54
C LEU A 15 6.77 -17.82 14.57
N PRO A 16 6.32 -18.00 13.33
CA PRO A 16 6.17 -16.89 12.40
C PRO A 16 5.16 -15.87 12.95
N ILE A 17 5.38 -14.58 12.70
CA ILE A 17 4.62 -13.48 13.33
C ILE A 17 3.11 -13.54 13.01
N GLU A 18 2.73 -14.20 11.93
CA GLU A 18 1.35 -14.47 11.56
C GLU A 18 0.61 -15.39 12.55
N ARG A 19 1.33 -16.06 13.46
CA ARG A 19 0.77 -16.92 14.51
C ARG A 19 0.62 -16.24 15.87
N VAL A 20 0.94 -14.94 15.98
CA VAL A 20 0.70 -14.17 17.20
C VAL A 20 -0.80 -14.27 17.56
N THR A 21 -1.09 -14.77 18.77
CA THR A 21 -2.46 -14.89 19.30
C THR A 21 -2.87 -13.71 20.18
N ALA A 22 -1.90 -12.97 20.72
CA ALA A 22 -2.13 -11.78 21.54
C ALA A 22 -1.04 -10.73 21.28
N GLY A 23 -1.44 -9.47 21.02
CA GLY A 23 -0.47 -8.38 20.84
C GLY A 23 -1.04 -7.11 20.20
N GLY A 24 -0.94 -6.00 20.94
CA GLY A 24 -1.35 -4.67 20.48
C GLY A 24 -2.87 -4.45 20.42
N THR A 25 -3.27 -3.20 20.22
CA THR A 25 -4.67 -2.82 19.99
C THR A 25 -5.13 -3.23 18.59
N SER A 26 -6.24 -3.95 18.49
CA SER A 26 -6.91 -4.30 17.24
C SER A 26 -7.46 -3.06 16.54
N TYR A 27 -7.36 -3.04 15.21
CA TYR A 27 -8.08 -2.08 14.38
C TYR A 27 -9.34 -2.74 13.84
N THR A 28 -10.48 -2.07 13.94
CA THR A 28 -11.77 -2.65 13.53
C THR A 28 -12.61 -1.64 12.79
N VAL A 29 -13.54 -2.17 11.99
CA VAL A 29 -14.67 -1.43 11.42
C VAL A 29 -15.88 -2.30 11.70
N ASP A 30 -16.86 -1.76 12.40
CA ASP A 30 -17.97 -2.53 12.96
C ASP A 30 -19.25 -2.46 12.10
N ASP A 31 -19.51 -1.31 11.47
CA ASP A 31 -20.69 -1.10 10.63
C ASP A 31 -20.48 -1.61 9.20
N LEU A 32 -20.53 -2.93 9.03
CA LEU A 32 -20.46 -3.55 7.70
C LEU A 32 -21.82 -3.48 6.99
N PRO A 33 -21.86 -3.18 5.68
CA PRO A 33 -23.08 -3.35 4.90
C PRO A 33 -23.51 -4.83 4.86
N THR A 34 -24.80 -5.09 4.70
CA THR A 34 -25.42 -6.44 4.84
C THR A 34 -24.74 -7.53 4.00
N ASP A 35 -24.31 -7.22 2.79
CA ASP A 35 -23.69 -8.18 1.86
C ASP A 35 -22.16 -8.25 1.95
N TRP A 36 -21.56 -7.70 3.02
CA TRP A 36 -20.12 -7.71 3.22
C TRP A 36 -19.68 -8.75 4.24
N ARG A 37 -18.48 -9.27 4.02
CA ARG A 37 -17.84 -10.24 4.90
C ARG A 37 -16.54 -9.67 5.43
N ARG A 38 -16.31 -9.89 6.72
CA ARG A 38 -15.02 -9.69 7.38
C ARG A 38 -14.33 -11.04 7.51
N SER A 39 -13.05 -11.09 7.17
CA SER A 39 -12.20 -12.25 7.44
C SER A 39 -10.83 -11.79 7.91
N GLN A 40 -10.10 -12.66 8.59
CA GLN A 40 -8.71 -12.44 8.95
C GLN A 40 -7.83 -13.49 8.30
N PHE A 41 -6.72 -13.03 7.74
CA PHE A 41 -5.71 -13.91 7.17
C PHE A 41 -4.33 -13.36 7.50
N ARG A 42 -3.58 -14.11 8.30
CA ARG A 42 -2.25 -13.70 8.78
C ARG A 42 -2.36 -12.36 9.52
N VAL A 43 -1.53 -11.38 9.14
CA VAL A 43 -1.51 -10.03 9.74
C VAL A 43 -2.62 -9.09 9.22
N TRP A 44 -3.49 -9.56 8.33
CA TRP A 44 -4.47 -8.72 7.63
C TRP A 44 -5.90 -9.03 8.08
N THR A 45 -6.69 -7.96 8.23
CA THR A 45 -8.15 -8.04 8.25
C THR A 45 -8.67 -7.58 6.90
N MET A 46 -9.56 -8.37 6.30
CA MET A 46 -10.05 -8.23 4.93
C MET A 46 -11.56 -8.05 4.92
N TYR A 47 -12.01 -7.12 4.08
CA TYR A 47 -13.41 -6.76 3.87
C TYR A 47 -13.74 -6.89 2.39
N SER A 48 -14.74 -7.70 2.07
CA SER A 48 -15.17 -7.92 0.69
C SER A 48 -16.68 -8.14 0.59
N PRO A 49 -17.34 -7.71 -0.50
CA PRO A 49 -18.68 -8.13 -0.82
C PRO A 49 -18.77 -9.67 -0.93
N ALA A 50 -19.95 -10.24 -0.71
CA ALA A 50 -20.20 -11.67 -0.85
C ALA A 50 -19.92 -12.19 -2.27
N ALA A 51 -20.06 -11.33 -3.28
CA ALA A 51 -19.69 -11.60 -4.68
C ALA A 51 -18.17 -11.73 -4.91
N GLY A 52 -17.34 -11.37 -3.93
CA GLY A 52 -15.88 -11.42 -4.01
C GLY A 52 -15.25 -10.19 -4.67
N LEU A 53 -14.05 -10.37 -5.23
CA LEU A 53 -13.35 -9.33 -5.97
C LEU A 53 -13.94 -9.20 -7.38
N GLY A 54 -14.12 -7.97 -7.85
CA GLY A 54 -14.56 -7.71 -9.23
C GLY A 54 -13.47 -7.84 -10.30
N ALA A 55 -12.20 -8.04 -9.89
CA ALA A 55 -11.05 -8.22 -10.78
C ALA A 55 -9.98 -9.08 -10.11
N THR A 56 -9.12 -9.72 -10.91
CA THR A 56 -7.98 -10.51 -10.41
C THR A 56 -6.65 -9.74 -10.43
N GLU A 57 -6.60 -8.61 -11.13
CA GLU A 57 -5.44 -7.74 -11.26
C GLU A 57 -5.89 -6.33 -11.65
N GLY A 58 -5.06 -5.32 -11.39
CA GLY A 58 -5.37 -3.95 -11.77
C GLY A 58 -4.70 -2.91 -10.88
N TRP A 59 -5.31 -1.73 -10.80
CA TRP A 59 -4.85 -0.62 -9.98
C TRP A 59 -5.30 -0.78 -8.53
N LYS A 60 -4.34 -1.01 -7.63
CA LYS A 60 -4.54 -1.01 -6.19
C LYS A 60 -4.37 0.38 -5.62
N VAL A 61 -5.18 0.72 -4.64
CA VAL A 61 -5.04 1.96 -3.88
C VAL A 61 -4.50 1.61 -2.50
N HIS A 62 -3.45 2.29 -2.07
CA HIS A 62 -2.85 2.12 -0.76
C HIS A 62 -2.98 3.41 0.05
N VAL A 63 -3.23 3.24 1.34
CA VAL A 63 -3.30 4.35 2.29
C VAL A 63 -2.26 4.12 3.39
N SER A 64 -1.46 5.14 3.65
CA SER A 64 -0.56 5.20 4.80
C SER A 64 -1.24 5.91 5.97
N ALA A 65 -0.78 5.69 7.20
CA ALA A 65 -1.26 6.43 8.35
C ALA A 65 -0.13 6.66 9.36
N ALA A 66 -0.25 7.71 10.17
CA ALA A 66 0.49 7.80 11.42
C ALA A 66 -0.09 6.83 12.44
N TYR A 67 0.78 6.30 13.30
CA TYR A 67 0.44 5.24 14.25
C TYR A 67 -0.73 5.62 15.18
N ASP A 68 -0.74 6.87 15.65
CA ASP A 68 -1.77 7.41 16.54
C ASP A 68 -3.09 7.75 15.83
N ARG A 69 -3.09 7.75 14.50
CA ARG A 69 -4.25 8.05 13.63
C ARG A 69 -4.78 6.84 12.89
N ALA A 70 -4.16 5.67 13.05
CA ALA A 70 -4.45 4.47 12.27
C ALA A 70 -5.94 4.07 12.30
N GLN A 71 -6.56 4.07 13.49
CA GLN A 71 -7.98 3.71 13.63
C GLN A 71 -8.90 4.72 12.93
N SER A 72 -8.71 6.02 13.14
CA SER A 72 -9.54 7.05 12.51
C SER A 72 -9.37 7.12 10.99
N VAL A 73 -8.15 6.91 10.49
CA VAL A 73 -7.88 6.79 9.04
C VAL A 73 -8.60 5.57 8.47
N LEU A 74 -8.57 4.44 9.18
CA LEU A 74 -9.27 3.23 8.77
C LEU A 74 -10.77 3.46 8.64
N GLU A 75 -11.41 4.02 9.67
CA GLU A 75 -12.86 4.31 9.67
C GLU A 75 -13.25 5.24 8.52
N THR A 76 -12.51 6.34 8.35
CA THR A 76 -12.77 7.34 7.31
C THR A 76 -12.61 6.74 5.91
N ALA A 77 -11.53 5.98 5.68
CA ALA A 77 -11.29 5.34 4.39
C ALA A 77 -12.29 4.20 4.13
N ALA A 78 -12.66 3.43 5.15
CA ALA A 78 -13.61 2.32 5.05
C ALA A 78 -14.99 2.78 4.59
N ALA A 79 -15.49 3.92 5.10
CA ALA A 79 -16.75 4.50 4.64
C ALA A 79 -16.74 4.72 3.11
N GLU A 80 -15.61 5.20 2.56
CA GLU A 80 -15.44 5.41 1.13
C GLU A 80 -15.32 4.11 0.33
N PHE A 81 -14.65 3.10 0.88
CA PHE A 81 -14.57 1.77 0.28
C PHE A 81 -15.95 1.10 0.19
N PHE A 82 -16.73 1.15 1.28
CA PHE A 82 -18.08 0.60 1.31
C PHE A 82 -19.01 1.34 0.34
N ALA A 83 -18.99 2.67 0.35
CA ALA A 83 -19.82 3.48 -0.54
C ALA A 83 -19.57 3.23 -2.03
N LEU A 84 -18.35 2.83 -2.40
CA LEU A 84 -17.97 2.52 -3.77
C LEU A 84 -17.95 1.02 -4.10
N GLY A 85 -18.29 0.15 -3.14
CA GLY A 85 -18.27 -1.30 -3.37
C GLY A 85 -16.85 -1.88 -3.53
N VAL A 86 -15.81 -1.22 -2.99
CA VAL A 86 -14.40 -1.58 -3.22
C VAL A 86 -13.89 -2.48 -2.09
N PRO A 87 -13.54 -3.75 -2.37
CA PRO A 87 -12.91 -4.63 -1.38
C PRO A 87 -11.59 -4.04 -0.87
N PHE A 88 -11.26 -4.25 0.40
CA PHE A 88 -10.04 -3.74 1.00
C PHE A 88 -9.52 -4.62 2.13
N LYS A 89 -8.28 -4.38 2.52
CA LYS A 89 -7.66 -4.98 3.71
C LYS A 89 -6.77 -3.99 4.43
N HIS A 90 -6.58 -4.18 5.73
CA HIS A 90 -5.68 -3.40 6.54
C HIS A 90 -4.91 -4.28 7.53
N LEU A 91 -3.81 -3.78 8.08
CA LEU A 91 -3.09 -4.47 9.15
C LEU A 91 -4.00 -4.61 10.36
N SER A 92 -4.11 -5.82 10.93
CA SER A 92 -5.14 -6.14 11.92
C SER A 92 -4.98 -5.44 13.26
N ASN A 93 -3.75 -5.12 13.67
CA ASN A 93 -3.48 -4.52 14.97
C ASN A 93 -2.20 -3.66 14.98
N SER A 94 -2.03 -2.89 16.05
CA SER A 94 -0.89 -1.98 16.23
C SER A 94 0.48 -2.67 16.35
N LEU A 95 0.53 -3.95 16.72
CA LEU A 95 1.77 -4.72 16.72
C LEU A 95 2.22 -4.99 15.28
N PHE A 96 1.30 -5.51 14.44
CA PHE A 96 1.57 -5.76 13.03
C PHE A 96 1.87 -4.46 12.27
N PHE A 97 1.17 -3.37 12.59
CA PHE A 97 1.50 -2.05 12.05
C PHE A 97 2.96 -1.69 12.33
N ARG A 98 3.35 -1.66 13.61
CA ARG A 98 4.73 -1.32 14.02
C ARG A 98 5.77 -2.24 13.39
N TRP A 99 5.50 -3.54 13.36
CA TRP A 99 6.40 -4.52 12.75
C TRP A 99 6.62 -4.28 11.25
N GLN A 100 5.53 -4.13 10.49
CA GLN A 100 5.58 -3.93 9.04
C GLN A 100 6.42 -2.69 8.65
N HIS A 101 6.40 -1.68 9.52
CA HIS A 101 7.07 -0.40 9.32
C HIS A 101 8.42 -0.28 10.03
N HIS A 102 8.86 -1.34 10.71
CA HIS A 102 10.15 -1.38 11.40
C HIS A 102 11.33 -1.38 10.40
N LYS A 103 12.53 -1.00 10.86
CA LYS A 103 13.75 -0.99 10.01
C LYS A 103 14.09 -2.36 9.38
N GLN A 104 13.67 -3.44 10.03
CA GLN A 104 13.84 -4.83 9.56
C GLN A 104 12.59 -5.37 8.83
N GLY A 105 11.54 -4.55 8.68
CA GLY A 105 10.33 -4.92 7.97
C GLY A 105 10.55 -5.06 6.47
N HIS A 106 9.70 -5.86 5.82
CA HIS A 106 9.75 -6.08 4.38
C HIS A 106 9.56 -4.76 3.62
N ARG A 107 10.62 -4.26 2.97
CA ARG A 107 10.67 -2.89 2.41
C ARG A 107 9.55 -2.58 1.41
N PRO A 108 9.13 -3.49 0.50
CA PRO A 108 7.99 -3.25 -0.38
C PRO A 108 6.65 -3.01 0.34
N GLN A 109 6.55 -3.36 1.62
CA GLN A 109 5.37 -3.13 2.44
C GLN A 109 5.44 -1.84 3.28
N SER A 110 6.59 -1.16 3.28
CA SER A 110 6.82 0.02 4.08
C SER A 110 5.87 1.15 3.65
N GLY A 111 5.14 1.67 4.63
CA GLY A 111 4.15 2.74 4.47
C GLY A 111 2.73 2.25 4.18
N LYS A 112 2.54 0.96 3.85
CA LYS A 112 1.22 0.40 3.54
C LYS A 112 0.50 0.02 4.83
N PHE A 113 -0.54 0.78 5.17
CA PHE A 113 -1.47 0.40 6.22
C PHE A 113 -2.72 -0.29 5.65
N ILE A 114 -3.32 0.31 4.62
CA ILE A 114 -4.51 -0.20 3.92
C ILE A 114 -4.17 -0.49 2.46
N ALA A 115 -4.78 -1.54 1.89
CA ALA A 115 -4.79 -1.83 0.46
C ALA A 115 -6.23 -2.10 -0.02
N ALA A 116 -6.69 -1.34 -0.99
CA ALA A 116 -8.02 -1.45 -1.62
C ALA A 116 -7.90 -1.93 -3.08
N TYR A 117 -8.92 -2.64 -3.55
CA TYR A 117 -8.95 -3.38 -4.82
C TYR A 117 -10.12 -2.94 -5.72
N PRO A 118 -10.09 -1.73 -6.28
CA PRO A 118 -11.10 -1.29 -7.24
C PRO A 118 -11.22 -2.25 -8.44
N PRO A 119 -12.43 -2.52 -8.94
CA PRO A 119 -12.62 -3.45 -10.06
C PRO A 119 -12.14 -2.89 -11.40
N ASP A 120 -12.03 -1.57 -11.53
CA ASP A 120 -11.68 -0.90 -12.79
C ASP A 120 -11.01 0.47 -12.56
N VAL A 121 -10.46 1.04 -13.64
CA VAL A 121 -9.74 2.34 -13.64
C VAL A 121 -10.64 3.50 -13.19
N ARG A 122 -11.91 3.51 -13.58
CA ARG A 122 -12.85 4.60 -13.26
C ARG A 122 -13.16 4.59 -11.76
N THR A 123 -13.42 3.41 -11.20
CA THR A 123 -13.68 3.22 -9.77
C THR A 123 -12.43 3.55 -8.95
N ALA A 124 -11.24 3.15 -9.40
CA ALA A 124 -9.98 3.52 -8.76
C ALA A 124 -9.77 5.04 -8.72
N ARG A 125 -10.00 5.76 -9.83
CA ARG A 125 -9.91 7.23 -9.86
C ARG A 125 -10.87 7.86 -8.86
N ARG A 126 -12.14 7.46 -8.91
CA ARG A 126 -13.19 8.01 -8.04
C ARG A 126 -12.86 7.79 -6.56
N LEU A 127 -12.37 6.60 -6.23
CA LEU A 127 -11.93 6.29 -4.87
C LEU A 127 -10.77 7.18 -4.44
N MET A 128 -9.71 7.28 -5.24
CA MET A 128 -8.56 8.11 -4.90
C MET A 128 -8.90 9.60 -4.82
N ASP A 129 -9.81 10.10 -5.65
CA ASP A 129 -10.32 11.46 -5.58
C ASP A 129 -11.03 11.73 -4.26
N ARG A 130 -11.89 10.81 -3.81
CA ARG A 130 -12.62 10.95 -2.53
C ARG A 130 -11.68 10.84 -1.34
N LEU A 131 -10.79 9.84 -1.33
CA LEU A 131 -9.77 9.66 -0.28
C LEU A 131 -8.83 10.86 -0.17
N ALA A 132 -8.44 11.48 -1.29
CA ALA A 132 -7.58 12.65 -1.28
C ALA A 132 -8.23 13.87 -0.60
N VAL A 133 -9.56 13.95 -0.59
CA VAL A 133 -10.33 14.99 0.11
C VAL A 133 -10.49 14.64 1.58
N VAL A 134 -11.05 13.46 1.89
CA VAL A 134 -11.39 13.11 3.28
C VAL A 134 -10.18 12.83 4.17
N LEU A 135 -9.02 12.55 3.57
CA LEU A 135 -7.74 12.33 4.27
C LEU A 135 -6.74 13.46 4.01
N ALA A 136 -7.20 14.66 3.65
CA ALA A 136 -6.32 15.79 3.30
C ALA A 136 -5.42 16.25 4.45
N ASP A 137 -5.92 16.21 5.69
CA ASP A 137 -5.21 16.64 6.90
C ASP A 137 -4.49 15.50 7.63
N GLU A 138 -4.59 14.29 7.10
CA GLU A 138 -3.92 13.13 7.68
C GLU A 138 -2.44 13.10 7.29
N ARG A 139 -1.65 12.38 8.09
CA ARG A 139 -0.21 12.24 7.91
C ARG A 139 0.18 10.76 7.92
N GLY A 140 1.26 10.44 7.24
CA GLY A 140 1.76 9.07 7.17
C GLY A 140 3.11 8.98 6.46
N PRO A 141 3.82 7.86 6.64
CA PRO A 141 5.05 7.60 5.91
C PRO A 141 4.80 7.50 4.40
N HIS A 142 5.80 7.88 3.61
CA HIS A 142 5.76 7.64 2.16
C HIS A 142 5.71 6.13 1.88
N ILE A 143 4.82 5.73 0.96
CA ILE A 143 4.68 4.35 0.52
C ILE A 143 5.73 4.03 -0.54
N LEU A 144 6.62 3.10 -0.24
CA LEU A 144 7.65 2.66 -1.19
C LEU A 144 7.06 1.77 -2.29
N GLY A 145 7.56 1.93 -3.51
CA GLY A 145 7.11 1.15 -4.68
C GLY A 145 5.79 1.60 -5.30
N ASP A 146 5.19 2.65 -4.76
CA ASP A 146 3.89 3.16 -5.15
C ASP A 146 3.98 4.61 -5.60
N ARG A 147 3.09 5.03 -6.50
CA ARG A 147 2.99 6.41 -6.95
C ARG A 147 2.03 7.19 -6.06
N ARG A 148 2.45 8.32 -5.53
CA ARG A 148 1.59 9.23 -4.76
C ARG A 148 0.45 9.75 -5.65
N TYR A 149 -0.77 9.76 -5.14
CA TYR A 149 -1.92 10.34 -5.85
C TYR A 149 -1.96 11.86 -5.67
N ARG A 150 -1.63 12.60 -6.74
CA ARG A 150 -1.57 14.06 -6.74
C ARG A 150 -0.74 14.60 -5.56
N ARG A 151 -1.30 15.52 -4.77
CA ARG A 151 -0.70 16.11 -3.57
C ARG A 151 -1.19 15.45 -2.28
N SER A 152 -1.89 14.32 -2.36
CA SER A 152 -2.38 13.64 -1.15
C SER A 152 -1.20 13.28 -0.24
N PRO A 153 -1.28 13.54 1.08
CA PRO A 153 -0.23 13.18 2.01
C PRO A 153 -0.11 11.66 2.20
N VAL A 154 -1.22 10.92 2.04
CA VAL A 154 -1.32 9.51 2.46
C VAL A 154 -1.84 8.53 1.42
N VAL A 155 -2.38 8.99 0.28
CA VAL A 155 -2.92 8.11 -0.77
C VAL A 155 -1.89 7.86 -1.85
N ALA A 156 -1.63 6.58 -2.15
CA ALA A 156 -0.77 6.13 -3.24
C ALA A 156 -1.42 4.97 -4.01
N TYR A 157 -0.85 4.62 -5.17
CA TYR A 157 -1.37 3.53 -5.99
C TYR A 157 -0.26 2.81 -6.76
N ARG A 158 -0.57 1.58 -7.18
CA ARG A 158 0.25 0.78 -8.10
C ARG A 158 -0.59 -0.22 -8.89
N TYR A 159 -0.08 -0.66 -10.02
CA TYR A 159 -0.63 -1.79 -10.76
C TYR A 159 -0.13 -3.11 -10.15
N GLY A 160 -0.97 -4.15 -10.07
CA GLY A 160 -0.57 -5.45 -9.54
C GLY A 160 -1.69 -6.48 -9.40
N ALA A 161 -1.31 -7.71 -9.07
CA ALA A 161 -2.22 -8.86 -8.92
C ALA A 161 -3.05 -8.76 -7.65
N PHE A 162 -4.36 -8.98 -7.70
CA PHE A 162 -5.25 -8.91 -6.53
C PHE A 162 -5.34 -10.24 -5.78
N ASP A 163 -5.24 -11.35 -6.53
CA ASP A 163 -5.24 -12.71 -6.00
C ASP A 163 -3.80 -13.23 -5.78
N ASP A 164 -3.69 -14.44 -5.22
CA ASP A 164 -2.41 -15.13 -4.97
C ASP A 164 -1.90 -15.92 -6.20
N ARG A 165 -2.36 -15.57 -7.41
CA ARG A 165 -1.88 -16.21 -8.63
C ARG A 165 -0.37 -16.01 -8.74
N SER A 166 0.33 -17.14 -8.80
CA SER A 166 1.77 -17.18 -8.78
C SER A 166 2.30 -18.33 -9.63
N ARG A 167 3.52 -18.16 -10.15
CA ARG A 167 4.32 -19.25 -10.69
C ARG A 167 5.41 -19.65 -9.71
N VAL A 168 5.80 -20.91 -9.73
CA VAL A 168 6.97 -21.39 -9.00
C VAL A 168 8.19 -21.10 -9.86
N ARG A 169 9.17 -20.41 -9.29
CA ARG A 169 10.47 -20.12 -9.91
C ARG A 169 11.40 -21.33 -9.79
N PRO A 170 12.50 -21.37 -10.56
CA PRO A 170 13.51 -22.44 -10.44
C PRO A 170 14.13 -22.59 -9.04
N ASP A 171 14.13 -21.51 -8.25
CA ASP A 171 14.58 -21.50 -6.85
C ASP A 171 13.52 -21.99 -5.85
N GLY A 172 12.36 -22.45 -6.34
CA GLY A 172 11.23 -22.91 -5.53
C GLY A 172 10.36 -21.80 -4.94
N LEU A 173 10.71 -20.52 -5.14
CA LEU A 173 9.93 -19.39 -4.63
C LEU A 173 8.69 -19.13 -5.50
N ARG A 174 7.61 -18.68 -4.87
CA ARG A 174 6.40 -18.24 -5.57
C ARG A 174 6.55 -16.78 -5.99
N GLU A 175 6.31 -16.52 -7.28
CA GLU A 175 6.31 -15.17 -7.83
C GLU A 175 4.93 -14.85 -8.40
N GLY A 176 4.33 -13.77 -7.88
CA GLY A 176 3.05 -13.26 -8.35
C GLY A 176 3.11 -12.85 -9.82
N GLN A 177 1.97 -12.91 -10.51
CA GLN A 177 1.91 -12.58 -11.93
C GLN A 177 0.79 -11.59 -12.25
N VAL A 178 1.04 -10.74 -13.23
CA VAL A 178 0.04 -9.90 -13.88
C VAL A 178 0.14 -10.00 -15.40
N ARG A 179 -0.89 -9.59 -16.12
CA ARG A 179 -0.83 -9.38 -17.56
C ARG A 179 -0.21 -8.03 -17.90
N ASP A 180 0.68 -8.04 -18.87
CA ASP A 180 1.17 -6.85 -19.55
C ASP A 180 0.11 -6.29 -20.53
N GLY A 181 0.39 -5.15 -21.17
CA GLY A 181 -0.48 -4.52 -22.16
C GLY A 181 -0.68 -5.33 -23.44
N HIS A 182 0.04 -6.45 -23.59
CA HIS A 182 -0.08 -7.41 -24.68
C HIS A 182 -0.79 -8.70 -24.25
N GLY A 183 -1.27 -8.78 -23.00
CA GLY A 183 -1.99 -9.92 -22.44
C GLY A 183 -1.09 -11.08 -21.96
N ARG A 184 0.24 -10.92 -21.98
CA ARG A 184 1.18 -11.96 -21.54
C ARG A 184 1.36 -11.88 -20.04
N TYR A 185 1.46 -13.05 -19.38
CA TYR A 185 1.79 -13.09 -17.97
C TYR A 185 3.25 -12.73 -17.72
N VAL A 186 3.47 -11.68 -16.95
CA VAL A 186 4.77 -11.21 -16.48
C VAL A 186 4.81 -11.21 -14.95
N ALA A 187 5.99 -11.07 -14.37
CA ALA A 187 6.14 -10.97 -12.92
C ALA A 187 5.43 -9.71 -12.38
N ASP A 188 4.65 -9.86 -11.31
CA ASP A 188 4.17 -8.74 -10.50
C ASP A 188 5.36 -8.19 -9.70
N GLN A 189 6.11 -7.25 -10.30
CA GLN A 189 7.29 -6.68 -9.69
C GLN A 189 6.92 -5.87 -8.43
N ARG A 190 7.33 -6.40 -7.28
CA ARG A 190 7.15 -5.78 -5.97
C ARG A 190 8.52 -5.30 -5.49
N GLY A 191 8.69 -3.99 -5.45
CA GLY A 191 9.95 -3.36 -5.06
C GLY A 191 9.72 -2.05 -4.32
N VAL A 192 10.78 -1.25 -4.22
CA VAL A 192 10.72 0.10 -3.64
C VAL A 192 10.56 1.19 -4.70
N THR A 193 10.54 0.80 -5.97
CA THR A 193 10.35 1.70 -7.13
C THR A 193 9.02 1.41 -7.79
N PHE A 194 8.35 2.47 -8.26
CA PHE A 194 7.14 2.34 -9.07
C PHE A 194 7.51 1.84 -10.47
N ILE A 195 6.99 0.67 -10.85
CA ILE A 195 7.23 0.04 -12.15
C ILE A 195 5.89 -0.45 -12.70
N LEU A 196 5.69 -0.27 -14.00
CA LEU A 196 4.54 -0.81 -14.72
C LEU A 196 4.98 -1.96 -15.64
N PRO A 197 4.13 -2.98 -15.82
CA PRO A 197 4.31 -3.93 -16.91
C PRO A 197 4.38 -3.22 -18.26
N ASP A 198 5.08 -3.83 -19.20
CA ASP A 198 5.17 -3.33 -20.58
C ASP A 198 3.77 -3.13 -21.19
N GLY A 199 3.59 -2.10 -22.02
CA GLY A 199 2.30 -1.76 -22.63
C GLY A 199 1.21 -1.25 -21.66
N ILE A 200 1.43 -1.21 -20.34
CA ILE A 200 0.49 -0.60 -19.38
C ILE A 200 0.81 0.87 -19.20
N THR A 201 -0.17 1.74 -19.48
CA THR A 201 -0.05 3.19 -19.26
C THR A 201 -0.72 3.58 -17.95
N ASP A 202 -0.09 4.48 -17.19
CA ASP A 202 -0.66 5.06 -15.98
C ASP A 202 -1.77 6.07 -16.33
N PRO A 203 -3.06 5.75 -16.08
CA PRO A 203 -4.14 6.67 -16.40
C PRO A 203 -4.19 7.85 -15.42
N PHE A 204 -3.59 7.75 -14.24
CA PHE A 204 -3.72 8.73 -13.14
C PHE A 204 -2.59 9.74 -13.12
N ALA A 205 -1.53 9.51 -13.93
CA ALA A 205 -0.47 10.47 -14.13
C ALA A 205 -1.04 11.82 -14.57
N ALA A 206 -0.62 12.91 -13.93
CA ALA A 206 -0.81 14.22 -14.52
C ALA A 206 -0.03 14.28 -15.84
N ALA A 207 -0.56 14.99 -16.84
CA ALA A 207 0.20 15.33 -18.03
C ALA A 207 1.53 15.97 -17.60
N PRO A 208 2.66 15.68 -18.27
CA PRO A 208 3.94 16.26 -17.90
C PRO A 208 3.79 17.78 -17.83
N ALA A 209 4.13 18.37 -16.68
CA ALA A 209 4.12 19.80 -16.53
C ALA A 209 5.10 20.37 -17.56
N VAL A 210 4.62 21.20 -18.49
CA VAL A 210 5.48 21.97 -19.38
C VAL A 210 6.28 22.91 -18.48
N ILE A 211 7.55 22.57 -18.24
CA ILE A 211 8.47 23.47 -17.57
C ILE A 211 8.72 24.62 -18.56
N ARG A 212 7.99 25.74 -18.41
CA ARG A 212 8.47 27.01 -18.97
C ARG A 212 9.77 27.31 -18.25
N ARG A 213 10.90 27.14 -18.96
CA ARG A 213 12.21 27.60 -18.49
C ARG A 213 12.13 29.12 -18.30
N GLY A 214 11.81 29.57 -17.09
CA GLY A 214 12.11 30.91 -16.64
C GLY A 214 13.62 31.00 -16.45
N SER A 215 14.26 31.97 -17.09
CA SER A 215 15.70 32.22 -16.98
C SER A 215 16.09 32.47 -15.52
N ALA A 216 16.75 31.50 -14.88
CA ALA A 216 17.41 31.73 -13.61
C ALA A 216 18.85 32.15 -13.89
N LEU A 217 19.18 33.39 -13.52
CA LEU A 217 20.55 33.89 -13.41
C LEU A 217 21.29 33.03 -12.38
N CYS A 218 22.37 32.39 -12.84
CA CYS A 218 23.25 31.59 -12.00
C CYS A 218 24.14 32.54 -11.18
N GLY A 219 23.86 32.68 -9.89
CA GLY A 219 24.80 33.28 -8.93
C GLY A 219 25.64 32.17 -8.30
N GLU A 220 26.94 32.17 -8.56
CA GLU A 220 27.90 31.27 -7.93
C GLU A 220 28.03 31.56 -6.43
N LEU A 221 27.68 30.59 -5.58
CA LEU A 221 28.01 30.61 -4.15
C LEU A 221 29.27 29.78 -3.94
N ALA A 222 30.41 30.46 -3.81
CA ALA A 222 31.68 29.87 -3.44
C ALA A 222 31.69 29.48 -1.95
N TRP A 223 31.85 28.19 -1.67
CA TRP A 223 32.05 27.66 -0.33
C TRP A 223 33.51 27.90 0.09
N ARG A 224 33.74 28.85 1.02
CA ARG A 224 35.05 29.00 1.69
C ARG A 224 35.06 28.15 2.97
N ASN A 225 35.88 27.09 2.95
CA ASN A 225 36.19 26.29 4.14
C ASN A 225 37.20 27.04 5.01
N ALA A 226 36.82 27.35 6.25
CA ALA A 226 37.73 27.82 7.28
C ALA A 226 38.13 26.65 8.19
N ARG A 227 39.42 26.28 8.21
CA ARG A 227 40.14 25.70 9.36
C ARG A 227 41.66 25.84 9.17
N GLY A 228 42.36 26.34 10.19
CA GLY A 228 43.69 25.82 10.55
C GLY A 228 44.80 26.84 10.87
N ILE A 229 44.91 27.15 12.18
CA ILE A 229 46.03 27.74 12.95
C ILE A 229 46.23 29.26 12.82
#